data_AF-A0A368TLW1-F1
#
_entry.id   AF-A0A368TLW1-F1
#
_cell.length_a   1.000
_cell.length_b   1.000
_cell.length_c   1.000
_cell.angle_alpha   90.00
_cell.angle_beta   90.00
_cell.angle_gamma   90.00
#
_symmetry.space_group_name_H-M   'P 1'
#
loop_
_entity.id
_entity.type
_entity.pdbx_description
1 polymer ?
#
loop_
_entity_poly.entity_id
_entity_poly.type
_entity_poly.pdbx_seq_one_letter_code
_entity_poly.pdbx_strand_id
1 'polypeptide(L)' 'MAKEIEVIYESGVFRPLEKVDFPESAKMKIRIEPVKPKGLLKLAEELEKKQKEEGIQINEDPLEVLIRMRER' A
#
# COMPACT_ATOMS: atom_id res chain seq x y z
N MET A 1 -6.90 -11.62 22.40
CA MET A 1 -6.88 -11.04 21.04
C MET A 1 -5.42 -10.80 20.68
N ALA A 2 -4.96 -11.29 19.54
CA ALA A 2 -3.59 -11.01 19.10
C ALA A 2 -3.52 -9.53 18.68
N LYS A 3 -2.58 -8.77 19.25
CA LYS A 3 -2.29 -7.42 18.78
C LYS A 3 -1.46 -7.55 17.51
N GLU A 4 -1.95 -7.03 16.39
CA GLU A 4 -1.14 -6.87 15.18
C GLU A 4 -0.23 -5.65 15.35
N ILE A 5 1.03 -5.80 14.93
CA ILE A 5 2.03 -4.73 15.01
C ILE A 5 2.38 -4.38 13.58
N GLU A 6 2.00 -3.20 13.13
CA GLU A 6 2.47 -2.68 11.84
C GLU A 6 3.94 -2.25 11.98
N VAL A 7 4.76 -2.66 11.02
CA VAL A 7 6.20 -2.42 11.02
C VAL A 7 6.67 -1.99 9.62
N ILE A 8 7.75 -1.22 9.56
CA ILE A 8 8.52 -0.97 8.35
C ILE A 8 9.80 -1.81 8.43
N TYR A 9 10.11 -2.54 7.36
CA TYR A 9 11.37 -3.27 7.25
C TYR A 9 12.42 -2.40 6.55
N GLU A 10 13.44 -1.98 7.31
CA GLU A 10 14.52 -1.11 6.83
C GLU A 10 15.87 -1.66 7.29
N SER A 11 16.78 -1.87 6.34
CA SER A 11 18.17 -2.29 6.60
C SER A 11 18.31 -3.52 7.52
N GLY A 12 17.43 -4.51 7.37
CA GLY A 12 17.46 -5.74 8.17
C GLY A 12 16.70 -5.66 9.50
N VAL A 13 16.02 -4.55 9.78
CA VAL A 13 15.34 -4.30 11.06
C VAL A 13 13.84 -4.06 10.84
N PHE A 14 12.99 -4.73 11.64
CA PHE A 14 11.56 -4.44 11.71
C PHE A 14 11.31 -3.30 12.71
N ARG A 15 10.99 -2.11 12.20
CA ARG A 15 10.71 -0.92 13.00
C ARG A 15 9.20 -0.78 13.21
N PRO A 16 8.67 -0.84 14.45
CA PRO A 16 7.25 -0.67 14.68
C PRO A 16 6.80 0.76 14.41
N LEU A 17 5.60 0.93 13.88
CA LEU A 17 4.98 2.25 13.65
C LEU A 17 4.52 2.90 14.96
N GLU A 18 4.24 2.11 15.98
CA GLU A 18 3.79 2.56 17.30
C GLU A 18 4.67 1.99 18.40
N LYS A 19 4.62 2.61 19.59
CA LYS A 19 5.35 2.09 20.76
C LYS A 19 4.81 0.72 21.14
N VAL A 20 5.73 -0.24 21.28
CA VAL A 20 5.43 -1.61 21.65
C VAL A 20 5.95 -1.87 23.08
N ASP A 21 5.16 -2.56 23.90
CA ASP A 21 5.49 -2.89 25.28
C ASP A 21 5.39 -4.42 25.50
N PHE A 22 6.54 -5.09 25.50
CA PHE A 22 6.67 -6.52 25.76
C PHE A 22 7.89 -6.79 26.66
N PRO A 23 7.88 -7.89 27.43
CA PRO A 23 9.04 -8.28 28.24
C PRO A 23 10.30 -8.49 27.40
N GLU A 24 11.46 -8.18 27.99
CA GLU A 24 12.74 -8.52 27.37
C GLU A 24 12.83 -10.03 27.08
N SER A 25 13.47 -10.37 25.97
CA SER A 25 13.60 -11.77 25.49
C SER A 25 12.27 -12.48 25.16
N ALA A 26 11.17 -11.74 25.00
CA ALA A 26 9.92 -12.31 24.52
C ALA A 26 10.08 -12.90 23.11
N LYS A 27 9.80 -14.20 22.96
CA LYS A 27 9.79 -14.86 21.66
C LYS A 27 8.52 -14.50 20.89
N MET A 28 8.69 -13.98 19.68
CA MET A 28 7.58 -13.57 18.81
C MET A 28 7.54 -14.37 17.52
N LYS A 29 6.36 -14.46 16.91
CA LYS A 29 6.16 -15.02 15.57
C LYS A 29 5.74 -13.89 14.64
N ILE A 30 6.47 -13.70 13.55
CA ILE A 30 6.14 -12.74 12.51
C ILE A 30 5.26 -13.43 11.47
N ARG A 31 4.15 -12.79 11.09
CA ARG A 31 3.39 -13.14 9.90
C ARG A 31 3.55 -12.00 8.90
N ILE A 32 4.07 -12.32 7.73
CA ILE A 32 4.17 -11.36 6.62
C ILE A 32 2.89 -11.48 5.82
N GLU A 33 2.10 -10.42 5.81
CA GLU A 33 0.93 -10.32 4.96
C GLU A 33 1.26 -9.32 3.84
N PRO A 34 0.94 -9.63 2.57
CA PRO A 34 1.10 -8.67 1.49
C PRO A 34 0.18 -7.49 1.77
N VAL A 35 0.76 -6.38 2.20
CA VAL A 35 0.01 -5.12 2.34
C VAL A 35 -0.42 -4.76 0.92
N LYS A 36 -1.74 -4.81 0.64
CA LYS A 36 -2.27 -4.26 -0.62
C LYS A 36 -1.63 -2.89 -0.80
N PRO A 37 -1.07 -2.57 -1.98
CA PRO A 37 -0.31 -1.34 -2.16
C PRO A 37 -1.19 -0.14 -1.82
N LYS A 38 -1.10 0.35 -0.58
CA LYS A 38 -1.84 1.52 -0.08
C LYS A 38 -1.54 2.73 -1.00
N GLY A 39 -0.34 2.75 -1.58
CA GLY A 39 0.08 3.76 -2.56
C GLY A 39 -0.67 3.72 -3.89
N LEU A 40 -1.05 2.54 -4.42
CA LEU A 40 -1.78 2.47 -5.69
C LEU A 40 -3.22 2.96 -5.56
N LEU A 41 -3.88 2.62 -4.46
CA LEU A 41 -5.22 3.14 -4.13
C LEU A 41 -5.18 4.65 -3.94
N LYS A 42 -4.24 5.15 -3.12
CA LYS A 42 -4.08 6.59 -2.90
C LYS A 42 -3.74 7.36 -4.19
N LEU A 43 -2.87 6.80 -5.03
CA LEU A 43 -2.56 7.36 -6.33
C LEU A 43 -3.80 7.41 -7.24
N ALA A 44 -4.61 6.35 -7.25
CA ALA A 44 -5.86 6.32 -8.01
C ALA A 44 -6.85 7.39 -7.53
N GLU A 45 -7.01 7.57 -6.21
CA GLU A 45 -7.85 8.62 -5.63
C GLU A 45 -7.36 10.03 -5.99
N GLU A 46 -6.04 10.27 -5.93
CA GLU A 46 -5.43 11.54 -6.31
C GLU A 46 -5.63 11.87 -7.80
N LEU A 47 -5.50 10.86 -8.68
CA LEU A 47 -5.73 11.00 -10.11
C LEU A 47 -7.21 11.28 -10.42
N GLU A 48 -8.14 10.57 -9.77
CA GLU A 48 -9.58 10.80 -9.94
C GLU A 48 -9.96 12.23 -9.51
N LYS A 49 -9.38 12.73 -8.42
CA LYS A 49 -9.61 14.11 -7.96
C LYS A 49 -9.13 15.13 -8.99
N LYS A 50 -7.90 15.01 -9.49
CA LYS A 50 -7.35 15.90 -10.52
C LYS A 50 -8.17 15.86 -11.79
N GLN A 51 -8.61 14.67 -12.21
CA GLN A 51 -9.44 14.51 -13.39
C GLN A 51 -10.75 15.30 -13.28
N LYS A 52 -11.41 15.26 -12.11
CA LYS A 52 -12.63 16.04 -11.83
C LYS A 52 -12.36 17.54 -11.81
N GLU A 53 -11.26 17.97 -11.18
CA GLU A 53 -10.86 19.38 -11.12
C GLU A 53 -10.53 19.96 -12.50
N GLU A 54 -9.89 19.18 -13.36
CA GLU A 54 -9.48 19.59 -14.71
C GLU A 54 -10.57 19.34 -15.77
N GLY A 55 -11.70 18.74 -15.39
CA GLY A 55 -12.81 18.45 -16.31
C GLY A 55 -12.47 17.45 -17.42
N ILE A 56 -11.49 16.58 -17.18
CA ILE A 56 -11.02 15.60 -18.18
C ILE A 56 -12.09 14.53 -18.37
N GLN A 57 -12.60 14.43 -19.60
CA GLN A 57 -13.46 13.32 -20.01
C GLN A 57 -12.61 12.11 -20.42
N ILE A 58 -12.84 10.98 -19.76
CA ILE A 58 -12.26 9.69 -20.15
C ILE A 58 -13.20 9.04 -21.16
N ASN A 59 -12.72 8.95 -22.41
CA ASN A 59 -13.47 8.37 -23.53
C ASN A 59 -13.16 6.88 -23.77
N GLU A 60 -12.08 6.38 -23.19
CA GLU A 60 -11.65 4.97 -23.28
C GLU A 60 -11.31 4.46 -21.89
N ASP A 61 -11.60 3.21 -21.58
CA ASP A 61 -11.21 2.60 -20.30
C ASP A 61 -9.68 2.64 -20.16
N PRO A 62 -9.13 3.37 -19.16
CA PRO A 62 -7.69 3.47 -18.96
C PRO A 62 -7.02 2.12 -18.75
N LEU A 63 -7.71 1.15 -18.14
CA LEU A 63 -7.18 -0.20 -17.93
C LEU A 63 -7.02 -0.93 -19.27
N GLU A 64 -7.97 -0.79 -20.18
CA GLU A 64 -7.88 -1.39 -21.52
C GLU A 64 -6.70 -0.81 -22.32
N VAL A 65 -6.46 0.50 -22.23
CA VAL A 65 -5.30 1.15 -22.85
C VAL A 65 -3.99 0.55 -22.32
N LEU A 66 -3.86 0.40 -21.01
CA LEU A 66 -2.66 -0.15 -20.37
C LEU A 66 -2.42 -1.61 -20.75
N ILE A 67 -3.47 -2.43 -20.83
CA ILE A 67 -3.36 -3.83 -21.29
C ILE A 67 -2.86 -3.88 -22.73
N ARG A 68 -3.42 -3.06 -23.64
CA ARG A 68 -2.97 -2.98 -25.04
C ARG A 68 -1.50 -2.55 -25.18
N MET A 69 -1.02 -1.67 -24.31
CA MET A 69 0.38 -1.23 -24.33
C MET A 69 1.36 -2.31 -23.82
N ARG A 70 0.94 -3.17 -22.89
CA ARG A 70 1.77 -4.26 -22.35
C ARG A 70 2.06 -5.35 -23.39
N GLU A 71 1.15 -5.54 -24.34
CA GLU A 71 1.22 -6.58 -25.36
C GLU A 71 1.97 -6.15 -26.63
N ARG A 72 2.49 -4.91 -26.66
CA ARG A 72 3.36 -4.38 -27.73
C ARG A 72 4.82 -4.49 -27.33
#